data_AF-A0A953CV78-F1
#
_entry.id   AF-A0A953CV78-F1
#
_cell.length_a   1.000
_cell.length_b   1.000
_cell.length_c   1.000
_cell.angle_alpha   90.00
_cell.angle_beta   90.00
_cell.angle_gamma   90.00
#
_symmetry.space_group_name_H-M   'P 1'
#
loop_
_entity.id
_entity.type
_entity.pdbx_description
1 polymer ?
#
loop_
_entity_poly.entity_id
_entity_poly.type
_entity_poly.pdbx_seq_one_letter_code
_entity_poly.pdbx_strand_id
1 'polypeptide(L)'
;MRGRGNRGISLVELVVFIVIISAALAGILGVMNFTTRASADPLAQKQALAIAEAYLEEALAMPFTYCDPDDVNAATAQSTAAVNPADPARCATTLEGIGAEGETRSSATTPYDNVNDYASLPAGAPANVDGTPIAGLGSYTVAVAVAAAPLAADTATVAATDGNGRPLSLRVTVTVTGPNNVTVVLDGYRTRHSPNALP
;
A
#
# COMPACT_ATOMS: atom_id res chain seq x y z
N MET A 1 -31.94 62.70 -41.67
CA MET A 1 -31.35 61.35 -41.67
C MET A 1 -29.91 61.45 -42.15
N ARG A 2 -28.91 61.42 -41.25
CA ARG A 2 -27.49 61.46 -41.64
C ARG A 2 -27.03 60.03 -41.93
N GLY A 3 -26.70 59.74 -43.18
CA GLY A 3 -26.09 58.47 -43.58
C GLY A 3 -24.74 58.33 -42.88
N ARG A 4 -24.63 57.32 -42.02
CA ARG A 4 -23.35 56.89 -41.46
C ARG A 4 -22.53 56.31 -42.62
N GLY A 5 -21.39 56.93 -42.93
CA GLY A 5 -20.45 56.38 -43.90
C GLY A 5 -19.88 55.08 -43.36
N ASN A 6 -20.09 53.97 -44.08
CA ASN A 6 -19.44 52.70 -43.79
C ASN A 6 -17.94 52.86 -44.02
N ARG A 7 -17.17 52.94 -42.94
CA ARG A 7 -15.70 52.88 -42.98
C ARG A 7 -15.31 51.41 -43.12
N GLY A 8 -14.73 51.05 -44.27
CA GLY A 8 -14.15 49.73 -44.47
C GLY A 8 -12.94 49.51 -43.57
N ILE A 9 -12.69 48.26 -43.18
CA ILE A 9 -11.49 47.81 -42.47
C ILE A 9 -10.26 47.90 -43.39
N SER A 10 -9.11 48.30 -42.86
CA SER A 10 -7.86 48.29 -43.65
C SER A 10 -7.26 46.89 -43.74
N LEU A 11 -6.51 46.61 -44.82
CA LEU A 11 -5.81 45.32 -44.98
C LEU A 11 -4.84 45.06 -43.81
N VAL A 12 -4.19 46.11 -43.30
CA VAL A 12 -3.29 46.02 -42.13
C VAL A 12 -4.07 45.65 -40.87
N GLU A 13 -5.24 46.25 -40.64
CA GLU A 13 -6.09 45.97 -39.47
C GLU A 13 -6.59 44.51 -39.46
N LEU A 14 -6.98 43.98 -40.62
CA LEU A 14 -7.36 42.58 -40.76
C LEU A 14 -6.18 41.63 -40.49
N VAL A 15 -4.99 41.95 -41.02
CA VAL A 15 -3.78 41.14 -40.80
C VAL A 15 -3.38 41.14 -39.32
N VAL A 16 -3.40 42.30 -38.65
CA VAL A 16 -3.07 42.38 -37.22
C VAL A 16 -4.11 41.62 -36.38
N PHE A 17 -5.39 41.69 -36.74
CA PHE A 17 -6.46 40.96 -36.04
C PHE A 17 -6.27 39.44 -36.12
N ILE A 18 -5.99 38.89 -37.31
CA ILE A 18 -5.75 37.44 -37.43
C ILE A 18 -4.50 37.01 -36.66
N VAL A 19 -3.43 37.80 -36.67
CA VAL A 19 -2.18 37.48 -35.93
C VAL A 19 -2.43 37.44 -34.43
N ILE A 20 -3.17 38.42 -33.89
CA ILE A 20 -3.50 38.47 -32.46
C ILE A 20 -4.35 37.27 -32.06
N ILE A 21 -5.37 36.92 -32.85
CA ILE A 21 -6.23 35.76 -32.57
C ILE A 21 -5.43 34.47 -32.65
N SER A 22 -4.57 34.30 -33.65
CA SER A 22 -3.72 33.12 -33.77
C SER A 22 -2.79 32.96 -32.56
N ALA A 23 -2.15 34.04 -32.11
CA ALA A 23 -1.29 34.00 -30.93
C ALA A 23 -2.09 33.69 -29.64
N ALA A 24 -3.28 34.27 -29.48
CA ALA A 24 -4.16 34.01 -28.35
C ALA A 24 -4.62 32.54 -28.32
N LEU A 25 -5.06 31.99 -29.45
CA LEU A 25 -5.48 30.59 -29.56
C LEU A 25 -4.32 29.61 -29.29
N ALA A 26 -3.12 29.91 -29.78
CA ALA A 26 -1.93 29.11 -29.49
C ALA A 26 -1.60 29.10 -28.00
N GLY A 27 -1.70 30.25 -27.32
CA GLY A 27 -1.52 30.36 -25.87
C GLY A 27 -2.55 29.53 -25.09
N ILE A 28 -3.83 29.62 -25.45
CA ILE A 28 -4.92 28.88 -24.78
C ILE A 28 -4.73 27.36 -24.96
N LEU A 29 -4.43 26.90 -26.17
CA LEU A 29 -4.17 25.48 -26.45
C LEU A 29 -2.95 24.97 -25.68
N GLY A 30 -1.90 25.80 -25.54
CA GLY A 30 -0.74 25.49 -24.72
C GLY A 30 -1.10 25.26 -23.24
N VAL A 31 -1.88 26.17 -22.65
CA VAL A 31 -2.37 26.02 -21.27
C VAL A 31 -3.25 24.79 -21.14
N MET A 32 -4.24 24.60 -22.03
CA MET A 32 -5.13 23.44 -21.95
C MET A 32 -4.35 22.13 -21.93
N ASN A 33 -3.40 21.91 -22.84
CA ASN A 33 -2.56 20.70 -22.87
C ASN A 33 -1.75 20.50 -21.58
N PHE A 34 -1.21 21.58 -21.01
CA PHE A 34 -0.49 21.52 -19.75
C PHE A 34 -1.43 21.09 -18.60
N THR A 35 -2.60 21.71 -18.50
CA THR A 35 -3.58 21.39 -17.48
C THR A 35 -4.09 19.95 -17.60
N THR A 36 -4.36 19.43 -18.82
CA THR A 36 -4.82 18.05 -19.00
C THR A 36 -3.76 17.03 -18.55
N ARG A 37 -2.48 17.27 -18.83
CA ARG A 37 -1.39 16.39 -18.38
C ARG A 37 -1.21 16.43 -16.88
N ALA A 38 -1.15 17.63 -16.29
CA ALA A 38 -1.02 17.81 -14.85
C ALA A 38 -2.23 17.30 -14.05
N SER A 39 -3.38 17.07 -14.69
CA SER A 39 -4.60 16.59 -14.03
C SER A 39 -4.70 15.07 -13.90
N ALA A 40 -3.88 14.29 -14.63
CA ALA A 40 -3.91 12.83 -14.57
C ALA A 40 -3.04 12.26 -13.44
N ASP A 41 -1.93 12.94 -13.10
CA ASP A 41 -1.01 12.50 -12.04
C ASP A 41 -1.67 12.40 -10.65
N PRO A 42 -2.56 13.33 -10.23
CA PRO A 42 -3.28 13.21 -8.97
C PRO A 42 -4.16 11.95 -8.88
N LEU A 43 -4.72 11.48 -10.00
CA LEU A 43 -5.56 10.28 -10.00
C LEU A 43 -4.71 9.03 -9.75
N ALA A 44 -3.57 8.90 -10.42
CA ALA A 44 -2.66 7.77 -10.24
C ALA A 44 -2.11 7.71 -8.80
N GLN A 45 -1.81 8.87 -8.21
CA GLN A 45 -1.35 8.95 -6.83
C GLN A 45 -2.44 8.56 -5.82
N LYS A 46 -3.69 9.02 -6.01
CA LYS A 46 -4.81 8.64 -5.13
C LYS A 46 -5.14 7.16 -5.23
N GLN A 47 -5.05 6.60 -6.44
CA GLN A 47 -5.25 5.17 -6.66
C GLN A 47 -4.13 4.33 -6.03
N ALA A 48 -2.86 4.74 -6.19
CA ALA A 48 -1.73 4.09 -5.53
C ALA A 48 -1.87 4.14 -4.00
N LEU A 49 -2.34 5.26 -3.43
CA LEU A 49 -2.62 5.38 -2.01
C LEU A 49 -3.73 4.44 -1.54
N ALA A 50 -4.87 4.40 -2.25
CA ALA A 50 -5.97 3.51 -1.90
C ALA A 50 -5.56 2.02 -1.95
N ILE A 51 -4.72 1.64 -2.92
CA ILE A 51 -4.14 0.29 -2.97
C ILE A 51 -3.21 0.07 -1.77
N ALA A 52 -2.34 1.01 -1.45
CA ALA A 52 -1.41 0.88 -0.35
C ALA A 52 -2.12 0.76 1.01
N GLU A 53 -3.16 1.57 1.23
CA GLU A 53 -4.01 1.53 2.42
C GLU A 53 -4.72 0.19 2.55
N ALA A 54 -5.33 -0.31 1.48
CA ALA A 54 -6.03 -1.60 1.50
C ALA A 54 -5.11 -2.77 1.90
N TYR A 55 -3.92 -2.87 1.28
CA TYR A 55 -2.96 -3.93 1.61
C TYR A 55 -2.37 -3.77 3.01
N LEU A 56 -2.17 -2.53 3.48
CA LEU A 56 -1.67 -2.28 4.82
C LEU A 56 -2.71 -2.64 5.88
N GLU A 57 -3.97 -2.24 5.68
CA GLU A 57 -5.08 -2.58 6.58
C GLU A 57 -5.31 -4.09 6.65
N GLU A 58 -5.21 -4.78 5.51
CA GLU A 58 -5.33 -6.23 5.45
C GLU A 58 -4.23 -6.93 6.28
N ALA A 59 -2.97 -6.55 6.10
CA ALA A 59 -1.86 -7.11 6.85
C ALA A 59 -1.96 -6.80 8.36
N LEU A 60 -2.30 -5.55 8.71
CA LEU A 60 -2.41 -5.14 10.12
C LEU A 60 -3.65 -5.67 10.83
N ALA A 61 -4.68 -6.11 10.09
CA ALA A 61 -5.85 -6.75 10.64
C ALA A 61 -5.54 -8.14 11.20
N MET A 62 -4.49 -8.80 10.72
CA MET A 62 -4.11 -10.11 11.21
C MET A 62 -3.55 -10.07 12.64
N PRO A 63 -3.78 -11.14 13.41
CA PRO A 63 -3.09 -11.39 14.67
C PRO A 63 -1.57 -11.30 14.55
N PHE A 64 -0.94 -11.13 15.71
CA PHE A 64 0.49 -11.30 15.87
C PHE A 64 0.70 -12.15 17.12
N THR A 65 0.94 -13.44 16.93
CA THR A 65 0.87 -14.46 17.98
C THR A 65 2.25 -15.01 18.35
N TYR A 66 2.30 -15.84 19.39
CA TYR A 66 3.49 -16.63 19.70
C TYR A 66 3.65 -17.82 18.75
N CYS A 67 2.56 -18.51 18.51
CA CYS A 67 2.50 -19.67 17.64
C CYS A 67 1.73 -19.30 16.39
N ASP A 68 2.01 -20.03 15.33
CA ASP A 68 1.11 -20.18 14.20
C ASP A 68 -0.32 -20.48 14.72
N PRO A 69 -1.36 -19.79 14.26
CA PRO A 69 -2.73 -19.97 14.75
C PRO A 69 -3.31 -21.38 14.56
N ASP A 70 -2.77 -22.21 13.66
CA ASP A 70 -3.12 -23.63 13.49
C ASP A 70 -2.45 -24.55 14.54
N ASP A 71 -1.51 -24.04 15.35
CA ASP A 71 -0.89 -24.78 16.45
C ASP A 71 -1.91 -25.05 17.58
N VAL A 72 -1.94 -26.30 18.08
CA VAL A 72 -2.85 -26.72 19.16
C VAL A 72 -2.73 -25.90 20.44
N ASN A 73 -1.56 -25.30 20.69
CA ASN A 73 -1.28 -24.47 21.85
C ASN A 73 -1.36 -22.95 21.55
N ALA A 74 -1.77 -22.53 20.34
CA ALA A 74 -1.75 -21.11 19.94
C ALA A 74 -2.55 -20.19 20.90
N ALA A 75 -3.70 -20.66 21.39
CA ALA A 75 -4.53 -19.94 22.36
C ALA A 75 -3.96 -19.90 23.80
N THR A 76 -2.99 -20.76 24.14
CA THR A 76 -2.53 -20.96 25.53
C THR A 76 -1.04 -20.73 25.74
N ALA A 77 -0.24 -20.69 24.68
CA ALA A 77 1.20 -20.47 24.75
C ALA A 77 1.53 -19.16 25.47
N GLN A 78 2.60 -19.16 26.27
CA GLN A 78 2.98 -18.03 27.11
C GLN A 78 4.34 -17.45 26.74
N SER A 79 5.03 -18.04 25.75
CA SER A 79 6.38 -17.64 25.40
C SER A 79 6.73 -17.98 23.95
N THR A 80 7.77 -17.31 23.48
CA THR A 80 8.48 -17.54 22.22
C THR A 80 9.65 -18.51 22.34
N ALA A 81 9.72 -19.29 23.41
CA ALA A 81 10.75 -20.31 23.55
C ALA A 81 10.58 -21.39 22.46
N ALA A 82 11.64 -22.14 22.20
CA ALA A 82 11.60 -23.23 21.22
C ALA A 82 10.42 -24.20 21.49
N VAL A 83 9.83 -24.68 20.39
CA VAL A 83 8.67 -25.58 20.39
C VAL A 83 8.88 -26.78 21.30
N ASN A 84 7.85 -27.19 22.01
CA ASN A 84 7.90 -28.35 22.90
C ASN A 84 6.50 -28.95 23.07
N PRO A 85 6.19 -30.08 22.40
CA PRO A 85 4.90 -30.75 22.54
C PRO A 85 4.54 -31.20 23.96
N ALA A 86 5.53 -31.34 24.86
CA ALA A 86 5.31 -31.74 26.24
C ALA A 86 5.03 -30.56 27.19
N ASP A 87 5.19 -29.31 26.73
CA ASP A 87 4.98 -28.10 27.53
C ASP A 87 3.82 -27.26 26.93
N PRO A 88 2.62 -27.25 27.55
CA PRO A 88 1.46 -26.52 27.03
C PRO A 88 1.61 -24.99 27.10
N ALA A 89 2.65 -24.47 27.76
CA ALA A 89 2.99 -23.06 27.77
C ALA A 89 3.82 -22.62 26.54
N ARG A 90 4.10 -23.53 25.60
CA ARG A 90 4.85 -23.27 24.37
C ARG A 90 4.09 -23.81 23.16
N CYS A 91 4.43 -23.33 21.98
CA CYS A 91 3.93 -23.90 20.73
C CYS A 91 4.31 -25.38 20.65
N ALA A 92 3.37 -26.23 20.24
CA ALA A 92 3.61 -27.66 20.16
C ALA A 92 4.46 -27.99 18.93
N THR A 93 4.14 -27.41 17.79
CA THR A 93 4.73 -27.73 16.48
C THR A 93 5.34 -26.51 15.81
N THR A 94 4.65 -25.38 15.80
CA THR A 94 5.00 -24.25 14.94
C THR A 94 5.10 -22.97 15.74
N LEU A 95 6.34 -22.47 15.84
CA LEU A 95 6.64 -21.19 16.46
C LEU A 95 6.72 -20.12 15.39
N GLU A 96 5.86 -19.13 15.53
CA GLU A 96 5.65 -18.02 14.60
C GLU A 96 6.96 -17.34 14.15
N GLY A 97 7.15 -17.18 12.84
CA GLY A 97 8.37 -16.68 12.20
C GLY A 97 8.12 -15.63 11.12
N ILE A 98 9.14 -14.90 10.65
CA ILE A 98 8.89 -13.97 9.52
C ILE A 98 8.62 -14.77 8.25
N GLY A 99 7.40 -14.64 7.73
CA GLY A 99 6.92 -15.24 6.49
C GLY A 99 6.16 -16.54 6.72
N ALA A 100 5.17 -16.79 5.85
CA ALA A 100 4.21 -17.88 5.92
C ALA A 100 4.82 -19.28 6.10
N GLU A 101 4.17 -20.10 6.92
CA GLU A 101 4.52 -21.44 7.36
C GLU A 101 3.90 -22.54 6.46
N GLY A 102 3.50 -22.16 5.25
CA GLY A 102 2.80 -23.00 4.28
C GLY A 102 1.46 -22.41 3.83
N GLU A 103 1.07 -21.27 4.40
CA GLU A 103 -0.10 -20.54 3.98
C GLU A 103 0.10 -19.81 2.65
N THR A 104 -1.02 -19.46 2.04
CA THR A 104 -1.05 -18.47 0.96
C THR A 104 -2.21 -17.52 1.20
N ARG A 105 -2.04 -16.23 0.88
CA ARG A 105 -3.07 -15.19 1.03
C ARG A 105 -4.45 -15.62 0.51
N SER A 106 -4.49 -16.34 -0.62
CA SER A 106 -5.72 -16.76 -1.31
C SER A 106 -6.26 -18.14 -0.92
N SER A 107 -5.59 -18.86 0.00
CA SER A 107 -6.05 -20.18 0.44
C SER A 107 -7.34 -20.04 1.25
N ALA A 108 -8.31 -20.93 0.99
CA ALA A 108 -9.55 -20.98 1.76
C ALA A 108 -9.42 -21.80 3.06
N THR A 109 -8.34 -22.58 3.20
CA THR A 109 -8.13 -23.49 4.34
C THR A 109 -6.92 -23.14 5.18
N THR A 110 -5.93 -22.49 4.58
CA THR A 110 -4.66 -22.05 5.19
C THR A 110 -4.32 -20.65 4.67
N PRO A 111 -5.22 -19.66 4.88
CA PRO A 111 -4.96 -18.27 4.50
C PRO A 111 -3.83 -17.70 5.35
N TYR A 112 -3.24 -16.58 4.92
CA TYR A 112 -2.45 -15.79 5.85
C TYR A 112 -3.31 -15.39 7.06
N ASP A 113 -2.85 -15.74 8.25
CA ASP A 113 -3.54 -15.58 9.51
C ASP A 113 -2.66 -14.94 10.59
N ASN A 114 -1.42 -14.61 10.23
CA ASN A 114 -0.52 -13.77 10.98
C ASN A 114 0.00 -12.60 10.12
N VAL A 115 0.25 -11.47 10.77
CA VAL A 115 0.72 -10.24 10.11
C VAL A 115 2.05 -10.41 9.37
N ASN A 116 2.91 -11.31 9.86
CA ASN A 116 4.22 -11.61 9.31
C ASN A 116 4.17 -12.52 8.07
N ASP A 117 3.09 -13.25 7.83
CA ASP A 117 2.91 -14.07 6.62
C ASP A 117 3.02 -13.25 5.34
N TYR A 118 2.60 -11.99 5.41
CA TYR A 118 2.68 -11.02 4.32
C TYR A 118 4.12 -10.75 3.89
N ALA A 119 5.15 -11.14 4.65
CA ALA A 119 6.54 -11.15 4.18
C ALA A 119 6.75 -12.11 3.00
N SER A 120 5.90 -13.14 2.88
CA SER A 120 5.90 -14.13 1.80
C SER A 120 5.01 -13.71 0.62
N LEU A 121 4.32 -12.57 0.68
CA LEU A 121 3.49 -12.08 -0.42
C LEU A 121 4.38 -11.62 -1.58
N PRO A 122 4.34 -12.28 -2.76
CA PRO A 122 5.15 -11.87 -3.90
C PRO A 122 4.73 -10.49 -4.40
N ALA A 123 5.71 -9.66 -4.78
CA ALA A 123 5.43 -8.41 -5.44
C ALA A 123 4.72 -8.66 -6.78
N GLY A 124 3.63 -7.95 -7.04
CA GLY A 124 2.79 -8.22 -8.20
C GLY A 124 1.69 -7.20 -8.42
N ALA A 125 0.87 -7.45 -9.43
CA ALA A 125 -0.31 -6.63 -9.69
C ALA A 125 -1.30 -6.71 -8.52
N PRO A 126 -2.01 -5.62 -8.19
CA PRO A 126 -3.06 -5.64 -7.18
C PRO A 126 -4.12 -6.72 -7.49
N ALA A 127 -4.46 -7.49 -6.47
CA ALA A 127 -5.42 -8.58 -6.52
C ALA A 127 -6.30 -8.59 -5.27
N ASN A 128 -7.54 -9.06 -5.44
CA ASN A 128 -8.43 -9.36 -4.33
C ASN A 128 -7.81 -10.42 -3.40
N VAL A 129 -8.36 -10.59 -2.19
CA VAL A 129 -7.85 -11.57 -1.20
C VAL A 129 -7.80 -13.00 -1.74
N ASP A 130 -8.72 -13.37 -2.64
CA ASP A 130 -8.78 -14.65 -3.33
C ASP A 130 -7.72 -14.81 -4.46
N GLY A 131 -6.85 -13.82 -4.66
CA GLY A 131 -5.82 -13.82 -5.70
C GLY A 131 -6.30 -13.36 -7.08
N THR A 132 -7.59 -13.02 -7.24
CA THR A 132 -8.11 -12.54 -8.52
C THR A 132 -7.56 -11.14 -8.81
N PRO A 133 -6.85 -10.92 -9.94
CA PRO A 133 -6.35 -9.60 -10.30
C PRO A 133 -7.48 -8.56 -10.45
N ILE A 134 -7.27 -7.36 -9.92
CA ILE A 134 -8.26 -6.30 -10.01
C ILE A 134 -8.17 -5.64 -11.40
N ALA A 135 -9.28 -5.69 -12.15
CA ALA A 135 -9.34 -5.14 -13.50
C ALA A 135 -8.95 -3.65 -13.52
N GLY A 136 -8.09 -3.28 -14.48
CA GLY A 136 -7.60 -1.90 -14.63
C GLY A 136 -6.42 -1.52 -13.73
N LEU A 137 -5.97 -2.40 -12.81
CA LEU A 137 -4.81 -2.15 -11.95
C LEU A 137 -3.51 -2.79 -12.43
N GLY A 138 -3.49 -3.41 -13.61
CA GLY A 138 -2.32 -4.14 -14.11
C GLY A 138 -1.06 -3.28 -14.38
N SER A 139 -1.19 -1.95 -14.37
CA SER A 139 -0.06 -1.01 -14.44
C SER A 139 0.50 -0.60 -13.07
N TYR A 140 -0.08 -1.12 -11.99
CA TYR A 140 0.41 -0.95 -10.63
C TYR A 140 1.12 -2.22 -10.17
N THR A 141 2.07 -2.06 -9.27
CA THR A 141 2.74 -3.17 -8.57
C THR A 141 2.74 -2.87 -7.09
N VAL A 142 2.30 -3.84 -6.29
CA VAL A 142 2.35 -3.82 -4.82
C VAL A 142 3.51 -4.69 -4.38
N ALA A 143 4.29 -4.21 -3.43
CA ALA A 143 5.27 -4.99 -2.69
C ALA A 143 5.05 -4.77 -1.20
N VAL A 144 4.99 -5.86 -0.44
CA VAL A 144 4.86 -5.81 1.03
C VAL A 144 6.14 -6.36 1.64
N ALA A 145 6.69 -5.65 2.61
CA ALA A 145 7.82 -6.09 3.40
C ALA A 145 7.45 -6.05 4.87
N VAL A 146 7.73 -7.13 5.60
CA VAL A 146 7.52 -7.20 7.04
C VAL A 146 8.85 -7.49 7.71
N ALA A 147 9.22 -6.69 8.71
CA ALA A 147 10.47 -6.84 9.43
C ALA A 147 10.32 -6.47 10.91
N ALA A 148 11.09 -7.13 11.78
CA ALA A 148 11.23 -6.71 13.17
C ALA A 148 11.84 -5.30 13.24
N ALA A 149 11.15 -4.37 13.90
CA ALA A 149 11.59 -2.99 14.05
C ALA A 149 11.15 -2.48 15.42
N PRO A 150 11.99 -1.69 16.12
CA PRO A 150 11.57 -1.13 17.40
C PRO A 150 10.51 -0.04 17.16
N LEU A 151 9.50 0.02 18.03
CA LEU A 151 8.54 1.11 18.08
C LEU A 151 8.88 2.01 19.27
N ALA A 152 9.46 3.17 19.00
CA ALA A 152 9.85 4.15 20.02
C ALA A 152 8.88 5.33 20.06
N ALA A 153 8.46 5.72 21.27
CA ALA A 153 7.68 6.91 21.54
C ALA A 153 8.25 7.63 22.77
N ASP A 154 9.03 8.70 22.53
CA ASP A 154 9.70 9.53 23.54
C ASP A 154 10.43 8.71 24.64
N THR A 155 9.79 8.47 25.78
CA THR A 155 10.36 7.74 26.92
C THR A 155 10.06 6.23 26.95
N ALA A 156 9.28 5.71 26.02
CA ALA A 156 8.91 4.29 25.94
C ALA A 156 9.37 3.66 24.62
N THR A 157 9.83 2.41 24.67
CA THR A 157 10.21 1.67 23.46
C THR A 157 9.74 0.23 23.57
N VAL A 158 9.00 -0.22 22.57
CA VAL A 158 8.84 -1.65 22.31
C VAL A 158 10.06 -2.08 21.50
N ALA A 159 10.87 -2.97 22.05
CA ALA A 159 12.02 -3.51 21.34
C ALA A 159 11.61 -4.22 20.05
N ALA A 160 12.51 -4.31 19.08
CA ALA A 160 12.26 -5.07 17.86
C ALA A 160 12.02 -6.55 18.16
N THR A 161 12.79 -7.11 19.10
CA THR A 161 12.76 -8.53 19.47
C THR A 161 12.73 -8.73 20.99
N ASP A 162 12.26 -9.89 21.42
CA ASP A 162 12.34 -10.37 22.79
C ASP A 162 13.70 -11.02 23.11
N GLY A 163 13.83 -11.56 24.34
CA GLY A 163 15.03 -12.27 24.80
C GLY A 163 15.33 -13.60 24.10
N ASN A 164 14.37 -14.14 23.33
CA ASN A 164 14.55 -15.32 22.48
C ASN A 164 14.88 -14.94 21.02
N GLY A 165 15.06 -13.64 20.74
CA GLY A 165 15.34 -13.13 19.41
C GLY A 165 14.12 -13.12 18.48
N ARG A 166 12.90 -13.31 19.00
CA ARG A 166 11.67 -13.30 18.21
C ARG A 166 11.07 -11.90 18.16
N PRO A 167 10.39 -11.50 17.06
CA PRO A 167 9.87 -10.15 16.95
C PRO A 167 8.87 -9.80 18.07
N LEU A 168 8.96 -8.60 18.63
CA LEU A 168 7.97 -8.01 19.56
C LEU A 168 7.20 -6.87 18.89
N SER A 169 7.83 -6.22 17.91
CA SER A 169 7.21 -5.25 17.04
C SER A 169 7.66 -5.47 15.61
N LEU A 170 6.68 -5.42 14.70
CA LEU A 170 6.85 -5.56 13.27
C LEU A 170 6.52 -4.23 12.60
N ARG A 171 7.37 -3.81 11.67
CA ARG A 171 7.05 -2.78 10.68
C ARG A 171 6.61 -3.48 9.40
N VAL A 172 5.40 -3.17 8.96
CA VAL A 172 4.84 -3.56 7.67
C VAL A 172 4.99 -2.36 6.74
N THR A 173 5.79 -2.51 5.69
CA THR A 173 6.02 -1.48 4.67
C THR A 173 5.33 -1.92 3.38
N VAL A 174 4.33 -1.15 2.94
CA VAL A 174 3.64 -1.38 1.67
C VAL A 174 4.12 -0.34 0.66
N THR A 175 4.70 -0.81 -0.44
CA THR A 175 5.14 0.04 -1.56
C THR A 175 4.26 -0.24 -2.77
N VAL A 176 3.60 0.80 -3.27
CA VAL A 176 2.84 0.74 -4.51
C VAL A 176 3.51 1.61 -5.57
N THR A 177 3.87 1.01 -6.69
CA THR A 177 4.41 1.71 -7.86
C THR A 177 3.37 1.66 -8.98
N GLY A 178 2.91 2.83 -9.41
CA GLY A 178 1.94 3.00 -10.50
C GLY A 178 2.55 3.50 -11.81
N PRO A 179 1.70 3.89 -12.78
CA PRO A 179 2.12 4.51 -14.03
C PRO A 179 3.03 5.71 -13.81
N ASN A 180 3.91 6.00 -14.79
CA ASN A 180 4.85 7.12 -14.74
C ASN A 180 5.79 7.13 -13.51
N ASN A 181 6.00 5.96 -12.88
CA ASN A 181 6.80 5.79 -11.66
C ASN A 181 6.28 6.58 -10.46
N VAL A 182 4.96 6.79 -10.37
CA VAL A 182 4.33 7.28 -9.14
C VAL A 182 4.53 6.21 -8.06
N THR A 183 5.20 6.55 -6.97
CA THR A 183 5.42 5.63 -5.86
C THR A 183 4.77 6.17 -4.60
N VAL A 184 4.00 5.32 -3.92
CA VAL A 184 3.47 5.55 -2.58
C VAL A 184 4.04 4.48 -1.66
N VAL A 185 4.52 4.90 -0.49
CA VAL A 185 5.02 4.01 0.57
C VAL A 185 4.25 4.32 1.84
N LEU A 186 3.67 3.31 2.46
CA LEU A 186 3.06 3.40 3.78
C LEU A 186 3.76 2.44 4.74
N ASP A 187 3.97 2.91 5.97
CA ASP A 187 4.48 2.09 7.07
C ASP A 187 3.39 1.95 8.13
N GLY A 188 3.17 0.72 8.59
CA GLY A 188 2.38 0.41 9.75
C GLY A 188 3.19 -0.39 10.76
N TYR A 189 2.83 -0.28 12.04
CA TYR A 189 3.44 -1.06 13.11
C TYR A 189 2.43 -1.96 13.79
N ARG A 190 2.83 -3.21 14.02
CA ARG A 190 2.09 -4.17 14.84
C ARG A 190 2.96 -4.57 16.02
N THR A 191 2.39 -4.54 17.22
CA THR A 191 3.06 -5.01 18.44
C THR A 191 2.37 -6.26 18.96
N ARG A 192 3.13 -7.19 19.52
CA ARG A 192 2.62 -8.44 20.09
C ARG A 192 1.93 -8.21 21.45
N HIS A 193 0.86 -7.42 21.44
CA HIS A 193 0.10 -7.04 22.64
C HIS A 193 -0.95 -8.09 23.03
N SER A 194 -1.39 -8.91 22.08
CA SER A 194 -2.36 -10.00 22.27
C SER A 194 -1.83 -11.32 21.66
N PRO A 195 -0.77 -11.92 22.25
CA PRO A 195 -0.02 -13.03 21.64
C PRO A 195 -0.77 -14.35 21.41
N ASN A 196 -2.01 -14.44 21.88
CA ASN A 196 -2.87 -15.62 21.84
C ASN A 196 -4.23 -15.33 21.20
N ALA A 197 -4.40 -14.14 20.60
CA ALA A 197 -5.61 -13.82 19.86
C ALA A 197 -5.58 -14.59 18.54
N LEU A 198 -6.49 -15.55 18.38
CA LEU A 198 -6.65 -16.31 17.14
C LEU A 198 -7.65 -15.60 16.21
N PRO A 199 -7.56 -15.80 14.87
CA PRO A 199 -8.50 -15.28 13.89
C PRO A 199 -9.96 -15.70 14.11
#